data_AF-A0AAD5CVH2-F1
#
_entry.id   AF-A0AAD5CVH2-F1
#
_cell.length_a   1.000
_cell.length_b   1.000
_cell.length_c   1.000
_cell.angle_alpha   90.00
_cell.angle_beta   90.00
_cell.angle_gamma   90.00
#
_symmetry.space_group_name_H-M   'P 1'
#
loop_
_entity.id
_entity.type
_entity.pdbx_description
1 polymer ?
#
loop_
_entity_poly.entity_id
_entity_poly.type
_entity_poly.pdbx_seq_one_letter_code
_entity_poly.pdbx_strand_id
1 'polypeptide(L)'
;AEECLKKEKDRVSIYLHGSSEPKLLEKVQHELLSVYATQLLEKEHSGCHALLRDDKVVDLSRMYRLYSKIPRGLDPVSTMFKQHVTAEGITLVKQAEDAASNQK
;
A
#
# COMPACT_ATOMS: atom_id res chain seq x y z
N ALA A 1 -7.27 7.97 6.45
CA ALA A 1 -5.88 8.48 6.54
C ALA A 1 -5.72 9.85 5.88
N GLU A 2 -5.92 9.97 4.56
CA GLU A 2 -5.71 11.23 3.82
C GLU A 2 -6.50 12.42 4.40
N GLU A 3 -7.78 12.23 4.71
CA GLU A 3 -8.61 13.27 5.32
C GLU A 3 -8.11 13.69 6.71
N CYS A 4 -7.71 12.75 7.56
CA CYS A 4 -7.14 13.07 8.87
C CYS A 4 -5.85 13.88 8.74
N LEU A 5 -4.95 13.49 7.82
CA LEU A 5 -3.71 14.22 7.56
C LEU A 5 -3.98 15.65 7.07
N LYS A 6 -4.99 15.83 6.21
CA LYS A 6 -5.42 17.15 5.76
C LYS A 6 -5.93 17.99 6.92
N LYS A 7 -6.84 17.44 7.74
CA LYS A 7 -7.39 18.13 8.92
C LYS A 7 -6.29 18.57 9.88
N GLU A 8 -5.32 17.70 10.18
CA GLU A 8 -4.23 18.07 11.09
C GLU A 8 -3.29 19.13 10.50
N LYS A 9 -3.06 19.11 9.19
CA LYS A 9 -2.35 20.21 8.52
C LYS A 9 -3.11 21.54 8.59
N ASP A 10 -4.42 21.50 8.34
CA ASP A 10 -5.28 22.68 8.43
C ASP A 10 -5.29 23.24 9.86
N ARG A 11 -5.35 22.37 10.88
CA ARG A 11 -5.26 22.77 12.30
C ARG A 11 -3.95 23.48 12.62
N VAL A 12 -2.82 22.98 12.10
CA VAL A 12 -1.53 23.65 12.29
C VAL A 12 -1.54 25.03 11.64
N SER A 13 -2.03 25.12 10.41
CA SER A 13 -2.10 26.39 9.68
C SER A 13 -3.01 27.43 10.32
N ILE A 14 -4.07 27.03 11.02
CA ILE A 14 -5.05 27.96 11.59
C ILE A 14 -4.63 28.45 12.97
N TYR A 15 -4.08 27.57 13.83
CA TYR A 15 -3.90 27.93 15.25
C TYR A 15 -2.74 27.25 15.98
N LEU A 16 -1.81 26.56 15.32
CA LEU A 16 -0.56 26.09 15.93
C LEU A 16 0.66 26.74 15.28
N HIS A 17 1.81 26.66 15.95
CA HIS A 17 3.07 27.13 15.37
C HIS A 17 3.54 26.15 14.28
N GLY A 18 3.94 26.65 13.11
CA GLY A 18 4.31 25.82 11.95
C GLY A 18 5.42 24.79 12.20
N SER A 19 6.31 25.03 13.17
CA SER A 19 7.34 24.05 13.58
C SER A 19 6.77 22.75 14.17
N SER A 20 5.49 22.73 14.55
CA SER A 20 4.79 21.54 15.04
C SER A 20 4.34 20.61 13.91
N GLU A 21 4.16 21.10 12.67
CA GLU A 21 3.61 20.32 11.55
C GLU A 21 4.37 19.01 11.32
N PRO A 22 5.72 18.98 11.23
CA PRO A 22 6.43 17.76 10.90
C PRO A 22 6.22 16.65 11.94
N LYS A 23 6.35 16.99 13.23
CA LYS A 23 6.19 16.04 14.33
C LYS A 23 4.74 15.57 14.47
N LEU A 24 3.77 16.46 14.26
CA LEU A 24 2.36 16.11 14.32
C LEU A 24 1.98 15.15 13.19
N LEU A 25 2.35 15.47 11.95
CA LEU A 25 2.03 14.62 10.80
C LEU A 25 2.72 13.26 10.90
N GLU A 26 3.97 13.20 11.36
CA GLU A 26 4.67 11.94 11.62
C GLU A 26 3.90 11.05 12.60
N LYS A 27 3.41 11.62 13.72
CA LYS A 27 2.62 10.87 14.70
C LYS A 27 1.28 10.40 14.14
N VAL A 28 0.57 11.26 13.41
CA VAL A 28 -0.70 10.89 12.78
C VAL A 28 -0.50 9.77 11.75
N GLN A 29 0.57 9.82 10.95
CA GLN A 29 0.91 8.75 10.02
C GLN A 29 1.26 7.45 10.73
N HIS A 30 2.05 7.52 11.80
CA HIS A 30 2.43 6.35 12.58
C HIS A 30 1.20 5.63 13.15
N GLU A 31 0.35 6.37 13.86
CA GLU A 31 -0.84 5.80 14.52
C GLU A 31 -1.89 5.31 13.51
N LEU A 32 -2.06 5.98 12.37
CA LEU A 32 -3.08 5.57 11.38
C LEU A 32 -2.63 4.47 10.42
N LEU A 33 -1.33 4.36 10.14
CA LEU A 33 -0.83 3.50 9.06
C LEU A 33 0.26 2.54 9.52
N SER A 34 1.26 2.99 10.27
CA SER A 34 2.36 2.12 10.70
C SER A 34 1.89 1.08 11.71
N VAL A 35 1.15 1.49 12.74
CA VAL A 35 0.63 0.61 13.79
C VAL A 35 -0.26 -0.49 13.19
N TYR A 36 -1.03 -0.16 12.15
CA TYR A 36 -2.00 -1.06 11.53
C TYR A 36 -1.53 -1.61 10.17
N ALA A 37 -0.23 -1.49 9.84
CA ALA A 37 0.25 -1.76 8.49
C ALA A 37 -0.09 -3.18 8.00
N THR A 38 0.26 -4.20 8.78
CA THR A 38 -0.05 -5.60 8.47
C THR A 38 -1.56 -5.81 8.28
N GLN A 39 -2.38 -5.33 9.23
CA GLN A 39 -3.82 -5.51 9.18
C GLN A 39 -4.48 -4.83 7.97
N LEU A 40 -4.00 -3.65 7.58
CA LEU A 40 -4.52 -2.91 6.43
C LEU A 40 -4.07 -3.54 5.10
N LEU A 41 -2.80 -3.93 5.01
CA LEU A 41 -2.22 -4.47 3.78
C LEU A 41 -2.68 -5.91 3.51
N GLU A 42 -2.82 -6.73 4.54
CA GLU A 42 -3.25 -8.14 4.43
C GLU A 42 -4.76 -8.32 4.56
N LYS A 43 -5.53 -7.22 4.69
CA LYS A 43 -6.98 -7.30 4.86
C LYS A 43 -7.63 -8.10 3.74
N GLU A 44 -8.45 -9.07 4.12
CA GLU A 44 -9.19 -9.88 3.17
C GLU A 44 -10.06 -9.00 2.26
N HIS A 45 -10.08 -9.31 0.96
CA HIS A 45 -10.84 -8.63 -0.09
C HIS A 45 -10.57 -7.12 -0.31
N SER A 46 -9.73 -6.46 0.48
CA SER A 46 -9.51 -5.00 0.38
C SER A 46 -8.07 -4.55 0.58
N GLY A 47 -7.20 -5.45 1.05
CA GLY A 47 -5.76 -5.22 1.18
C GLY A 47 -5.01 -5.29 -0.15
N CYS A 48 -3.68 -5.15 -0.09
CA CYS A 48 -2.79 -5.03 -1.25
C CYS A 48 -2.97 -6.16 -2.27
N HIS A 49 -3.07 -7.41 -1.81
CA HIS A 49 -3.31 -8.56 -2.71
C HIS A 49 -4.63 -8.46 -3.47
N ALA A 50 -5.70 -8.01 -2.82
CA ALA A 50 -6.99 -7.85 -3.49
C ALA A 50 -6.95 -6.73 -4.52
N LEU A 51 -6.30 -5.61 -4.17
CA LEU A 51 -6.14 -4.49 -5.09
C LEU A 51 -5.30 -4.84 -6.32
N LEU A 52 -4.26 -5.66 -6.16
CA LEU A 52 -3.43 -6.15 -7.27
C LEU A 52 -4.20 -7.10 -8.17
N ARG A 53 -4.86 -8.11 -7.59
CA ARG A 53 -5.66 -9.09 -8.34
C ARG A 53 -6.80 -8.44 -9.14
N ASP A 54 -7.44 -7.43 -8.56
CA ASP A 54 -8.63 -6.79 -9.15
C ASP A 54 -8.29 -5.51 -9.96
N ASP A 55 -7.01 -5.31 -10.32
CA ASP A 55 -6.47 -4.19 -11.10
C ASP A 55 -6.92 -2.80 -10.57
N LYS A 56 -6.96 -2.63 -9.25
CA LYS A 56 -7.41 -1.38 -8.60
C LYS A 56 -6.30 -0.33 -8.56
N VAL A 57 -5.82 0.08 -9.73
CA VAL A 57 -4.66 1.00 -9.90
C VAL A 57 -4.81 2.31 -9.12
N VAL A 58 -6.03 2.88 -9.07
CA VAL A 58 -6.30 4.12 -8.33
C VAL A 58 -6.06 3.94 -6.82
N ASP A 59 -6.54 2.83 -6.24
CA ASP A 59 -6.36 2.55 -4.82
C ASP A 59 -4.93 2.11 -4.49
N LEU A 60 -4.26 1.39 -5.40
CA LEU A 60 -2.82 1.10 -5.29
C LEU A 60 -1.98 2.39 -5.29
N SER A 61 -2.31 3.35 -6.16
CA SER A 61 -1.64 4.65 -6.20
C SER A 61 -1.84 5.43 -4.89
N ARG A 62 -3.05 5.40 -4.33
CA ARG A 62 -3.34 6.00 -3.02
C ARG A 62 -2.57 5.31 -1.88
N MET A 63 -2.51 3.98 -1.88
CA MET A 63 -1.72 3.20 -0.94
C MET A 63 -0.24 3.59 -1.03
N TYR A 64 0.34 3.62 -2.23
CA TYR A 64 1.73 4.03 -2.46
C TYR A 64 2.00 5.43 -1.89
N ARG A 65 1.18 6.43 -2.22
CA ARG A 65 1.34 7.82 -1.75
C ARG A 65 1.29 7.96 -0.22
N LEU A 66 0.54 7.09 0.46
CA LEU A 66 0.44 7.08 1.92
C LEU A 66 1.67 6.43 2.55
N TYR A 67 2.06 5.24 2.08
CA TYR A 67 3.18 4.49 2.64
C TYR A 67 4.55 5.04 2.22
N SER A 68 4.67 5.75 1.08
CA SER A 68 5.92 6.39 0.64
C SER A 68 6.39 7.52 1.54
N LYS A 69 5.49 8.07 2.37
CA LYS A 69 5.80 9.12 3.34
C LYS A 69 6.26 8.57 4.69
N ILE A 70 6.16 7.26 4.90
CA ILE A 70 6.54 6.60 6.14
C ILE A 70 7.93 5.97 5.94
N PRO A 71 8.89 6.16 6.87
CA PRO A 71 10.18 5.49 6.81
C PRO A 71 9.99 3.96 6.71
N ARG A 72 10.53 3.35 5.65
CA ARG A 72 10.35 1.91 5.33
C ARG A 72 8.88 1.46 5.18
N GLY A 73 7.96 2.39 4.94
CA GLY A 73 6.53 2.07 4.80
C GLY A 73 6.22 1.25 3.55
N LEU A 74 7.07 1.34 2.51
CA LEU A 74 6.89 0.61 1.26
C LEU A 74 7.49 -0.80 1.27
N ASP A 75 8.31 -1.16 2.25
CA ASP A 75 8.94 -2.48 2.35
C ASP A 75 7.89 -3.63 2.32
N PRO A 76 6.80 -3.59 3.12
CA PRO A 76 5.75 -4.61 3.03
C PRO A 76 5.01 -4.57 1.69
N VAL A 77 4.71 -3.38 1.16
CA VAL A 77 4.00 -3.23 -0.12
C VAL A 77 4.81 -3.83 -1.28
N SER A 78 6.12 -3.55 -1.31
CA SER A 78 7.06 -4.10 -2.30
C SER A 78 7.17 -5.61 -2.21
N THR A 79 7.21 -6.15 -0.98
CA THR A 79 7.24 -7.59 -0.73
C THR A 79 5.99 -8.28 -1.29
N MET A 80 4.80 -7.75 -0.98
CA MET A 80 3.53 -8.30 -1.45
C MET A 80 3.39 -8.20 -2.98
N PHE A 81 3.83 -7.07 -3.55
CA PHE A 81 3.86 -6.89 -5.00
C PHE A 81 4.76 -7.91 -5.70
N LYS A 82 5.99 -8.10 -5.19
CA LYS A 82 6.93 -9.11 -5.69
C LYS A 82 6.32 -10.50 -5.63
N GLN A 83 5.69 -10.87 -4.52
CA GLN A 83 5.03 -12.17 -4.35
C GLN A 83 3.91 -12.36 -5.37
N HIS A 84 3.06 -11.35 -5.57
CA HIS A 84 1.97 -11.40 -6.55
C HIS A 84 2.51 -11.59 -7.97
N VAL A 85 3.44 -10.75 -8.42
CA VAL A 85 4.04 -10.86 -9.77
C VAL A 85 4.73 -12.21 -9.97
N THR A 86 5.43 -12.72 -8.95
CA THR A 86 6.06 -14.04 -9.02
C THR A 86 5.04 -15.16 -9.19
N ALA A 87 3.94 -15.12 -8.43
CA ALA A 87 2.88 -16.13 -8.50
C ALA A 87 2.15 -16.12 -9.86
N GLU A 88 1.82 -14.94 -10.38
CA GLU A 88 1.24 -14.76 -11.71
C GLU A 88 2.21 -15.30 -12.79
N GLY A 89 3.49 -14.93 -12.71
CA GLY A 89 4.52 -15.39 -13.64
C GLY A 89 4.68 -16.91 -13.66
N ILE A 90 4.73 -17.56 -12.50
CA ILE A 90 4.81 -19.02 -12.38
C ILE A 90 3.57 -19.68 -13.01
N THR A 91 2.39 -19.12 -12.76
CA THR A 91 1.13 -19.64 -13.30
C THR A 91 1.11 -19.59 -14.83
N LEU A 92 1.55 -18.47 -15.41
CA LEU A 92 1.65 -18.30 -16.86
C LEU A 92 2.65 -19.27 -17.51
N VAL A 93 3.82 -19.47 -16.88
CA VAL A 93 4.82 -20.44 -17.36
C VAL A 93 4.25 -21.85 -17.38
N LYS A 94 3.61 -22.27 -16.28
CA LYS A 94 2.99 -23.60 -16.20
C LYS A 94 1.90 -23.81 -17.25
N GLN A 95 1.04 -22.81 -17.45
CA GLN A 95 0.01 -22.87 -18.49
C GLN A 95 0.60 -23.03 -19.90
N ALA A 96 1.72 -22.36 -20.18
CA ALA A 96 2.42 -22.50 -21.45
C ALA A 96 3.04 -23.90 -21.63
N GLU A 97 3.63 -24.46 -20.58
CA GLU A 97 4.20 -25.81 -20.57
C GLU A 97 3.14 -26.89 -20.79
N ASP A 98 2.00 -26.79 -20.09
CA ASP A 98 0.87 -27.71 -20.22
C ASP A 98 0.26 -27.64 -21.63
N ALA A 99 0.09 -26.44 -22.17
CA ALA A 99 -0.41 -26.24 -23.53
C ALA A 99 0.52 -26.83 -24.61
N ALA A 100 1.84 -26.67 -24.45
CA ALA A 100 2.83 -27.23 -25.36
C ALA A 100 2.89 -28.77 -25.29
N SER A 101 2.67 -29.34 -24.12
CA SER A 101 2.66 -30.80 -23.92
C SER A 101 1.42 -31.46 -24.53
N ASN A 102 0.27 -30.80 -24.48
CA ASN A 102 -0.99 -31.29 -25.06
C ASN A 102 -1.07 -31.19 -26.60
N GLN A 103 -0.11 -30.51 -27.24
CA GLN A 103 0.00 -30.40 -28.70
C GLN A 103 0.94 -31.45 -29.33
N LYS A 104 1.59 -32.29 -28.51
CA LYS A 104 2.41 -33.42 -28.95
C LYS A 104 1.62 -34.73 -28.90
#